data_AF-A0A2E9TRZ0-F1
#
_entry.id   AF-A0A2E9TRZ0-F1
#
_cell.length_a   1.000
_cell.length_b   1.000
_cell.length_c   1.000
_cell.angle_alpha   90.00
_cell.angle_beta   90.00
_cell.angle_gamma   90.00
#
_symmetry.space_group_name_H-M   'P 1'
#
loop_
_entity.id
_entity.type
_entity.pdbx_description
1 polymer ?
#
loop_
_entity_poly.entity_id
_entity_poly.type
_entity_poly.pdbx_seq_one_letter_code
_entity_poly.pdbx_strand_id
1 'polypeptide(L)'
;MKMKSPKAAINLLRTKLWLEALSRDTGLDYTRLEEEIASNSERSGLVRKWRNGSHCVTERKVLQIARLFPGSEEIFQLPLFVLLENRSISRKELLRIMKHYVNPGDPFQFWQLPKNFKERTDGTDMPVPLEDYLDCLYERGGIFSFISILYIVRRAEAEGNHLLHIEAVRYAYKSFPSLARHPDFITHWREILSAFEKVHWRLIPTGLLLAPDREILQAQIEAPSFFTSRVHPDHSKYSAVISLHENEDPIIVAEQ
;
A
#
# COMPACT_ATOMS: atom_id res chain seq x y z
N MET A 1 -11.10 -22.86 -16.14
CA MET A 1 -10.25 -21.64 -16.01
C MET A 1 -8.98 -22.02 -15.26
N LYS A 2 -7.78 -21.81 -15.83
CA LYS A 2 -6.53 -21.96 -15.06
C LYS A 2 -6.46 -20.79 -14.07
N MET A 3 -6.47 -21.09 -12.77
CA MET A 3 -6.19 -20.07 -11.76
C MET A 3 -4.78 -19.52 -11.99
N LYS A 4 -4.66 -18.22 -12.23
CA LYS A 4 -3.34 -17.56 -12.36
C LYS A 4 -2.63 -17.66 -11.01
N SER A 5 -1.31 -17.84 -11.02
CA SER A 5 -0.53 -17.90 -9.78
C SER A 5 -0.70 -16.63 -8.96
N PRO A 6 -0.63 -16.67 -7.61
CA PRO A 6 -0.80 -15.49 -6.77
C PRO A 6 0.15 -14.34 -7.14
N LYS A 7 1.40 -14.67 -7.48
CA LYS A 7 2.39 -13.71 -8.00
C LYS A 7 1.96 -13.08 -9.32
N ALA A 8 1.33 -13.84 -10.22
CA ALA A 8 0.80 -13.27 -11.47
C ALA A 8 -0.37 -12.33 -11.20
N ALA A 9 -1.21 -12.61 -10.21
CA ALA A 9 -2.37 -11.77 -9.89
C ALA A 9 -1.95 -10.37 -9.39
N ILE A 10 -1.02 -10.27 -8.45
CA ILE A 10 -0.56 -8.98 -7.92
C ILE A 10 0.21 -8.16 -8.97
N ASN A 11 0.96 -8.82 -9.85
CA ASN A 11 1.66 -8.15 -10.95
C ASN A 11 0.70 -7.60 -12.02
N LEU A 12 -0.41 -8.30 -12.26
CA LEU A 12 -1.48 -7.80 -13.12
C LEU A 12 -2.19 -6.60 -12.48
N LEU A 13 -2.46 -6.65 -11.17
CA LEU A 13 -3.02 -5.52 -10.43
C LEU A 13 -2.09 -4.30 -10.48
N ARG A 14 -0.80 -4.49 -10.21
CA ARG A 14 0.23 -3.46 -10.35
C ARG A 14 0.22 -2.81 -11.74
N THR A 15 0.16 -3.64 -12.79
CA THR A 15 0.11 -3.18 -14.18
C THR A 15 -1.14 -2.33 -14.44
N LYS A 16 -2.30 -2.75 -13.94
CA LYS A 16 -3.56 -2.01 -14.11
C LYS A 16 -3.55 -0.67 -13.39
N LEU A 17 -3.17 -0.66 -12.12
CA LEU A 17 -3.09 0.57 -11.31
C LEU A 17 -2.13 1.59 -11.92
N TRP A 18 -0.95 1.13 -12.34
CA TRP A 18 0.02 1.95 -13.05
C TRP A 18 -0.56 2.53 -14.36
N LEU A 19 -1.23 1.72 -15.16
CA LEU A 19 -1.80 2.17 -16.44
C LEU A 19 -2.97 3.15 -16.25
N GLU A 20 -3.84 2.91 -15.26
CA GLU A 20 -4.93 3.82 -14.91
C GLU A 20 -4.42 5.17 -14.41
N ALA A 21 -3.39 5.14 -13.57
CA ALA A 21 -2.74 6.37 -13.11
C ALA A 21 -2.06 7.12 -14.25
N LEU A 22 -1.30 6.43 -15.11
CA LEU A 22 -0.69 7.04 -16.29
C LEU A 22 -1.73 7.75 -17.18
N SER A 23 -2.87 7.09 -17.43
CA SER A 23 -3.97 7.69 -18.21
C SER A 23 -4.58 8.92 -17.52
N ARG A 24 -4.79 8.84 -16.20
CA ARG A 24 -5.31 9.97 -15.42
C ARG A 24 -4.33 11.15 -15.37
N ASP A 25 -3.05 10.91 -15.12
CA ASP A 25 -2.05 11.95 -14.93
C ASP A 25 -1.72 12.67 -16.25
N THR A 26 -1.73 11.94 -17.36
CA THR A 26 -1.49 12.52 -18.70
C THR A 26 -2.74 13.10 -19.35
N GLY A 27 -3.93 12.73 -18.87
CA GLY A 27 -5.22 13.04 -19.52
C GLY A 27 -5.45 12.31 -20.85
N LEU A 28 -4.57 11.38 -21.22
CA LEU A 28 -4.67 10.63 -22.46
C LEU A 28 -5.54 9.38 -22.28
N ASP A 29 -6.43 9.14 -23.23
CA ASP A 29 -7.14 7.86 -23.31
C ASP A 29 -6.19 6.71 -23.72
N TYR A 30 -6.66 5.48 -23.54
CA TYR A 30 -5.85 4.29 -23.83
C TYR A 30 -5.45 4.14 -25.31
N THR A 31 -6.20 4.74 -26.24
CA THR A 31 -5.87 4.70 -27.67
C THR A 31 -4.71 5.64 -27.95
N ARG A 32 -4.76 6.86 -27.42
CA ARG A 32 -3.68 7.85 -27.50
C ARG A 32 -2.42 7.38 -26.77
N LEU A 33 -2.56 6.76 -25.61
CA LEU A 33 -1.42 6.15 -24.91
C LEU A 33 -0.73 5.08 -25.76
N GLU A 34 -1.49 4.21 -26.44
CA GLU A 34 -0.89 3.21 -27.34
C GLU A 34 -0.15 3.89 -28.51
N GLU A 35 -0.70 4.97 -29.07
CA GLU A 35 -0.06 5.75 -30.15
C GLU A 35 1.29 6.35 -29.69
N GLU A 36 1.30 7.04 -28.55
CA GLU A 36 2.50 7.65 -27.97
C GLU A 36 3.56 6.59 -27.62
N ILE A 37 3.14 5.47 -26.99
CA ILE A 37 4.05 4.38 -26.60
C ILE A 37 4.62 3.65 -27.81
N ALA A 38 3.89 3.59 -28.92
CA ALA A 38 4.29 2.89 -30.13
C ALA A 38 5.36 3.64 -30.93
N SER A 39 5.40 4.98 -30.88
CA SER A 39 6.51 5.84 -31.36
C SER A 39 7.30 5.27 -32.57
N ASN A 40 6.62 5.02 -33.71
CA ASN A 40 7.12 4.44 -34.98
C ASN A 40 7.07 2.91 -35.18
N SER A 41 6.46 2.15 -34.26
CA SER A 41 6.19 0.71 -34.42
C SER A 41 4.70 0.43 -34.60
N GLU A 42 4.34 -0.72 -35.18
CA GLU A 42 2.94 -1.11 -35.30
C GLU A 42 2.26 -1.22 -33.93
N ARG A 43 0.98 -0.82 -33.87
CA ARG A 43 0.14 -0.94 -32.68
C ARG A 43 0.01 -2.41 -32.31
N SER A 44 0.72 -2.81 -31.26
CA SER A 44 0.81 -4.21 -30.80
C SER A 44 -0.38 -4.63 -29.91
N GLY A 45 -1.25 -3.66 -29.57
CA GLY A 45 -2.39 -3.83 -28.68
C GLY A 45 -1.94 -4.09 -27.24
N LEU A 46 -0.75 -3.62 -26.87
CA LEU A 46 -0.15 -3.89 -25.56
C LEU A 46 -0.92 -3.19 -24.44
N VAL A 47 -1.31 -1.92 -24.61
CA VAL A 47 -2.13 -1.18 -23.65
C VAL A 47 -3.47 -1.90 -23.44
N ARG A 48 -4.10 -2.41 -24.51
CA ARG A 48 -5.33 -3.21 -24.40
C ARG A 48 -5.10 -4.50 -23.60
N LYS A 49 -3.97 -5.19 -23.84
CA LYS A 49 -3.59 -6.41 -23.11
C LYS A 49 -3.32 -6.13 -21.62
N TRP A 50 -2.67 -5.02 -21.30
CA TRP A 50 -2.41 -4.58 -19.92
C TRP A 50 -3.71 -4.23 -19.20
N ARG A 51 -4.57 -3.40 -19.83
CA ARG A 51 -5.87 -3.02 -19.30
C ARG A 51 -6.76 -4.23 -19.00
N ASN A 52 -6.84 -5.18 -19.94
CA ASN A 52 -7.63 -6.39 -19.76
C ASN A 52 -6.99 -7.39 -18.78
N GLY A 53 -5.77 -7.13 -18.32
CA GLY A 53 -5.05 -8.02 -17.42
C GLY A 53 -4.65 -9.35 -18.06
N SER A 54 -4.46 -9.40 -19.38
CA SER A 54 -3.93 -10.59 -20.05
C SER A 54 -2.40 -10.66 -19.98
N HIS A 55 -1.72 -9.51 -19.90
CA HIS A 55 -0.27 -9.40 -19.75
C HIS A 55 0.11 -8.43 -18.64
N CYS A 56 1.27 -8.67 -18.01
CA CYS A 56 1.92 -7.69 -17.15
C CYS A 56 2.87 -6.82 -17.97
N VAL A 57 3.00 -5.54 -17.62
CA VAL A 57 4.08 -4.70 -18.14
C VAL A 57 5.40 -5.10 -17.46
N THR A 58 6.51 -5.01 -18.19
CA THR A 58 7.84 -5.24 -17.63
C THR A 58 8.42 -3.94 -17.07
N GLU A 59 9.26 -4.03 -16.06
CA GLU A 59 9.93 -2.86 -15.47
C GLU A 59 10.73 -2.07 -16.51
N ARG A 60 11.43 -2.76 -17.42
CA ARG A 60 12.12 -2.12 -18.56
C ARG A 60 11.17 -1.27 -19.41
N LYS A 61 9.95 -1.74 -19.67
CA LYS A 61 8.96 -1.00 -20.46
C LYS A 61 8.38 0.17 -19.68
N VAL A 62 8.14 0.01 -18.38
CA VAL A 62 7.73 1.12 -17.49
C VAL A 62 8.78 2.23 -17.50
N LEU A 63 10.07 1.89 -17.31
CA LEU A 63 11.17 2.86 -17.35
C LEU A 63 11.36 3.50 -18.73
N GLN A 64 11.04 2.79 -19.81
CA GLN A 64 11.02 3.38 -21.15
C GLN A 64 9.91 4.43 -21.26
N ILE A 65 8.71 4.13 -20.76
CA ILE A 65 7.55 5.02 -20.81
C ILE A 65 7.74 6.22 -19.87
N ALA A 66 8.41 6.04 -18.73
CA ALA A 66 8.81 7.13 -17.84
C ALA A 66 9.68 8.20 -18.52
N ARG A 67 10.41 7.85 -19.59
CA ARG A 67 11.17 8.84 -20.37
C ARG A 67 10.26 9.74 -21.22
N LEU A 68 9.07 9.26 -21.58
CA LEU A 68 8.05 10.02 -22.31
C LEU A 68 7.15 10.78 -21.33
N PHE A 69 6.83 10.14 -20.19
CA PHE A 69 5.98 10.69 -19.13
C PHE A 69 6.72 10.60 -17.79
N PRO A 70 7.56 11.59 -17.44
CA PRO A 70 8.33 11.60 -16.20
C PRO A 70 7.44 11.44 -14.96
N GLY A 71 7.85 10.58 -14.02
CA GLY A 71 7.10 10.29 -12.79
C GLY A 71 6.02 9.22 -12.93
N SER A 72 5.72 8.76 -14.16
CA SER A 72 4.70 7.72 -14.37
C SER A 72 5.04 6.37 -13.76
N GLU A 73 6.30 6.12 -13.40
CA GLU A 73 6.76 4.90 -12.76
C GLU A 73 6.46 4.80 -11.25
N GLU A 74 6.09 5.91 -10.59
CA GLU A 74 6.01 6.01 -9.12
C GLU A 74 5.18 4.89 -8.50
N ILE A 75 3.95 4.66 -8.99
CA ILE A 75 3.08 3.58 -8.51
C ILE A 75 3.71 2.22 -8.76
N PHE A 76 4.25 1.99 -9.96
CA PHE A 76 4.79 0.68 -10.34
C PHE A 76 6.00 0.28 -9.47
N GLN A 77 6.76 1.26 -8.99
CA GLN A 77 7.95 1.06 -8.17
C GLN A 77 7.65 0.98 -6.66
N LEU A 78 6.39 1.19 -6.23
CA LEU A 78 6.04 1.06 -4.83
C LEU A 78 6.39 -0.33 -4.27
N PRO A 79 7.04 -0.40 -3.09
CA PRO A 79 7.30 -1.66 -2.38
C PRO A 79 6.06 -2.53 -2.16
N LEU A 80 4.90 -1.87 -2.04
CA LEU A 80 3.57 -2.44 -1.82
C LEU A 80 3.36 -3.76 -2.55
N PHE A 81 3.58 -3.78 -3.87
CA PHE A 81 3.23 -4.94 -4.69
C PHE A 81 4.11 -6.15 -4.43
N VAL A 82 5.39 -5.94 -4.10
CA VAL A 82 6.29 -7.04 -3.74
C VAL A 82 5.95 -7.56 -2.35
N LEU A 83 5.63 -6.67 -1.42
CA LEU A 83 5.24 -7.04 -0.05
C LEU A 83 3.90 -7.80 0.00
N LEU A 84 2.99 -7.55 -0.94
CA LEU A 84 1.71 -8.25 -1.09
C LEU A 84 1.81 -9.59 -1.85
N GLU A 85 2.98 -9.98 -2.35
CA GLU A 85 3.14 -11.28 -3.00
C GLU A 85 2.92 -12.42 -1.99
N ASN A 86 1.99 -13.34 -2.27
CA ASN A 86 1.80 -14.55 -1.47
C ASN A 86 2.92 -15.58 -1.72
N ARG A 87 4.10 -15.29 -1.18
CA ARG A 87 5.28 -16.17 -1.13
C ARG A 87 6.11 -15.80 0.10
N SER A 88 7.08 -16.62 0.51
CA SER A 88 8.02 -16.19 1.55
C SER A 88 8.98 -15.11 0.99
N ILE A 89 9.36 -14.14 1.83
CA ILE A 89 10.37 -13.12 1.50
C ILE A 89 11.41 -13.14 2.62
N SER A 90 12.68 -13.28 2.25
CA SER A 90 13.76 -13.31 3.25
C SER A 90 14.00 -11.93 3.85
N ARG A 91 14.56 -11.87 5.08
CA ARG A 91 14.97 -10.60 5.72
C ARG A 91 15.90 -9.76 4.83
N LYS A 92 16.87 -10.40 4.17
CA LYS A 92 17.78 -9.72 3.23
C LYS A 92 17.03 -9.10 2.05
N GLU A 93 16.04 -9.80 1.51
CA GLU A 93 15.20 -9.28 0.43
C GLU A 93 14.31 -8.13 0.92
N LEU A 94 13.73 -8.21 2.11
CA LEU A 94 12.94 -7.14 2.74
C LEU A 94 13.76 -5.86 2.92
N LEU A 95 14.99 -5.95 3.45
CA LEU A 95 15.89 -4.81 3.59
C LEU A 95 16.22 -4.17 2.23
N ARG A 96 16.39 -4.98 1.18
CA ARG A 96 16.63 -4.49 -0.18
C ARG A 96 15.41 -3.76 -0.74
N ILE A 97 14.21 -4.26 -0.50
CA ILE A 97 12.94 -3.65 -0.94
C ILE A 97 12.75 -2.29 -0.27
N MET A 98 13.03 -2.20 1.03
CA MET A 98 12.78 -1.00 1.83
C MET A 98 13.98 -0.05 1.95
N LYS A 99 15.10 -0.29 1.25
CA LYS A 99 16.38 0.43 1.42
C LYS A 99 16.31 1.96 1.37
N HIS A 100 15.29 2.53 0.73
CA HIS A 100 15.10 3.98 0.58
C HIS A 100 14.11 4.56 1.59
N TYR A 101 13.49 3.71 2.41
CA TYR A 101 12.48 4.05 3.42
C TYR A 101 12.99 3.81 4.84
N VAL A 102 14.15 3.15 4.97
CA VAL A 102 14.75 2.81 6.27
C VAL A 102 16.18 3.34 6.32
N ASN A 103 16.58 3.86 7.48
CA ASN A 103 17.92 4.30 7.80
C ASN A 103 18.52 3.39 8.87
N PRO A 104 19.13 2.26 8.50
CA PRO A 104 19.64 1.29 9.47
C PRO A 104 20.82 1.84 10.30
N GLY A 105 21.37 3.01 9.95
CA GLY A 105 22.49 3.64 10.65
C GLY A 105 22.09 4.72 11.65
N ASP A 106 20.80 5.09 11.73
CA ASP A 106 20.33 6.15 12.63
C ASP A 106 19.53 5.55 13.79
N PRO A 107 20.09 5.52 15.02
CA PRO A 107 19.41 4.96 16.18
C PRO A 107 18.24 5.83 16.67
N PHE A 108 18.10 7.07 16.18
CA PHE A 108 17.06 8.00 16.59
C PHE A 108 15.96 8.16 15.52
N GLN A 109 16.22 7.75 14.27
CA GLN A 109 15.25 7.83 13.16
C GLN A 109 15.41 6.64 12.20
N PHE A 110 14.73 5.53 12.52
CA PHE A 110 14.74 4.36 11.64
C PHE A 110 14.01 4.63 10.31
N TRP A 111 12.86 5.29 10.32
CA TRP A 111 12.05 5.47 9.12
C TRP A 111 12.36 6.77 8.37
N GLN A 112 12.53 6.67 7.05
CA GLN A 112 12.69 7.77 6.10
C GLN A 112 11.51 7.79 5.12
N LEU A 113 10.30 7.98 5.63
CA LEU A 113 9.09 7.94 4.80
C LEU A 113 8.95 9.24 3.99
N PRO A 114 8.67 9.16 2.67
CA PRO A 114 8.43 10.36 1.88
C PRO A 114 7.27 11.17 2.43
N LYS A 115 7.44 12.50 2.47
CA LYS A 115 6.37 13.43 2.90
C LYS A 115 5.26 13.57 1.87
N ASN A 116 5.56 13.27 0.61
CA ASN A 116 4.64 13.42 -0.50
C ASN A 116 4.61 12.15 -1.35
N PHE A 117 3.47 11.90 -1.98
CA PHE A 117 3.29 10.93 -3.04
C PHE A 117 2.54 11.59 -4.20
N LYS A 118 3.11 11.59 -5.42
CA LYS A 118 2.54 12.28 -6.59
C LYS A 118 2.05 13.70 -6.28
N GLU A 119 2.95 14.50 -5.68
CA GLU A 119 2.73 15.91 -5.30
C GLU A 119 1.69 16.16 -4.19
N ARG A 120 1.12 15.11 -3.59
CA ARG A 120 0.18 15.23 -2.46
C ARG A 120 0.88 14.88 -1.16
N THR A 121 0.57 15.62 -0.11
CA THR A 121 1.03 15.27 1.24
C THR A 121 0.56 13.88 1.62
N ASP A 122 1.49 13.03 2.04
CA ASP A 122 1.23 11.67 2.48
C ASP A 122 1.20 11.61 4.01
N GLY A 123 -0.01 11.55 4.57
CA GLY A 123 -0.20 11.51 6.01
C GLY A 123 0.24 12.82 6.69
N THR A 124 0.69 12.71 7.95
CA THR A 124 1.24 13.82 8.74
C THR A 124 2.77 13.82 8.68
N ASP A 125 3.37 14.99 8.82
CA ASP A 125 4.83 15.17 8.84
C ASP A 125 5.42 14.87 10.23
N MET A 126 5.12 13.69 10.77
CA MET A 126 5.64 13.23 12.06
C MET A 126 6.79 12.22 11.89
N PRO A 127 7.91 12.38 12.62
CA PRO A 127 9.01 11.42 12.58
C PRO A 127 8.60 10.11 13.27
N VAL A 128 9.06 8.98 12.73
CA VAL A 128 8.83 7.65 13.31
C VAL A 128 10.20 7.07 13.72
N PRO A 129 10.58 7.21 15.01
CA PRO A 129 11.96 7.00 15.43
C PRO A 129 12.38 5.53 15.49
N LEU A 130 11.43 4.62 15.73
CA LEU A 130 11.70 3.20 15.94
C LEU A 130 11.05 2.34 14.86
N GLU A 131 11.73 1.25 14.52
CA GLU A 131 11.30 0.30 13.48
C GLU A 131 9.91 -0.29 13.77
N ASP A 132 9.65 -0.68 15.02
CA ASP A 132 8.42 -1.36 15.44
C ASP A 132 7.38 -0.46 16.10
N TYR A 133 7.48 0.87 15.93
CA TYR A 133 6.51 1.80 16.53
C TYR A 133 5.22 1.86 15.72
N LEU A 134 4.40 0.79 15.81
CA LEU A 134 3.19 0.60 15.02
C LEU A 134 2.14 1.70 15.25
N ASP A 135 1.92 2.14 16.50
CA ASP A 135 1.04 3.30 16.80
C ASP A 135 1.47 4.54 16.03
N CYS A 136 2.76 4.88 16.05
CA CYS A 136 3.31 6.07 15.42
C CYS A 136 3.21 5.98 13.88
N LEU A 137 3.45 4.80 13.30
CA LEU A 137 3.18 4.55 11.87
C LEU A 137 1.70 4.71 11.54
N TYR A 138 0.81 4.17 12.37
CA TYR A 138 -0.62 4.33 12.16
C TYR A 138 -1.03 5.80 12.23
N GLU A 139 -0.67 6.51 13.31
CA GLU A 139 -0.98 7.92 13.51
C GLU A 139 -0.47 8.81 12.37
N ARG A 140 0.72 8.51 11.84
CA ARG A 140 1.26 9.19 10.66
C ARG A 140 0.29 9.13 9.48
N GLY A 141 -0.37 8.00 9.25
CA GLY A 141 -1.32 7.83 8.14
C GLY A 141 -0.66 7.92 6.76
N GLY A 142 -1.45 7.90 5.70
CA GLY A 142 -0.95 7.85 4.31
C GLY A 142 -0.55 6.46 3.81
N ILE A 143 -0.17 6.37 2.54
CA ILE A 143 0.15 5.12 1.86
C ILE A 143 1.45 4.51 2.38
N PHE A 144 2.44 5.35 2.73
CA PHE A 144 3.74 4.87 3.18
C PHE A 144 3.68 4.27 4.58
N SER A 145 2.73 4.70 5.40
CA SER A 145 2.46 4.10 6.71
C SER A 145 1.95 2.67 6.57
N PHE A 146 0.96 2.43 5.70
CA PHE A 146 0.49 1.07 5.42
C PHE A 146 1.62 0.19 4.84
N ILE A 147 2.42 0.71 3.91
CA ILE A 147 3.56 -0.02 3.32
C ILE A 147 4.59 -0.42 4.39
N SER A 148 4.88 0.47 5.32
CA SER A 148 5.83 0.24 6.42
C SER A 148 5.29 -0.78 7.43
N ILE A 149 4.02 -0.69 7.80
CA ILE A 149 3.38 -1.69 8.67
C ILE A 149 3.34 -3.05 7.97
N LEU A 150 3.02 -3.08 6.67
CA LEU A 150 3.08 -4.30 5.88
C LEU A 150 4.50 -4.88 5.86
N TYR A 151 5.55 -4.06 5.73
CA TYR A 151 6.93 -4.53 5.87
C TYR A 151 7.17 -5.22 7.23
N ILE A 152 6.67 -4.65 8.33
CA ILE A 152 6.80 -5.25 9.67
C ILE A 152 6.07 -6.60 9.73
N VAL A 153 4.86 -6.73 9.15
CA VAL A 153 4.16 -8.01 9.01
C VAL A 153 5.06 -9.04 8.30
N ARG A 154 5.65 -8.66 7.15
CA ARG A 154 6.51 -9.55 6.36
C ARG A 154 7.80 -9.92 7.10
N ARG A 155 8.36 -8.99 7.88
CA ARG A 155 9.56 -9.20 8.68
C ARG A 155 9.29 -10.16 9.83
N ALA A 156 8.19 -9.96 10.55
CA ALA A 156 7.76 -10.85 11.63
C ALA A 156 7.50 -12.28 11.11
N GLU A 157 6.92 -12.43 9.90
CA GLU A 157 6.83 -13.73 9.22
C GLU A 157 8.22 -14.36 8.99
N ALA A 158 9.16 -13.59 8.43
CA ALA A 158 10.51 -14.07 8.12
C ALA A 158 11.33 -14.47 9.35
N GLU A 159 11.02 -13.88 10.51
CA GLU A 159 11.69 -14.12 11.79
C GLU A 159 10.94 -15.15 12.67
N GLY A 160 9.73 -15.57 12.28
CA GLY A 160 8.89 -16.43 13.11
C GLY A 160 8.36 -15.74 14.38
N ASN A 161 8.36 -14.40 14.42
CA ASN A 161 7.89 -13.63 15.57
C ASN A 161 6.36 -13.48 15.52
N HIS A 162 5.65 -14.44 16.10
CA HIS A 162 4.19 -14.49 16.08
C HIS A 162 3.52 -13.30 16.78
N LEU A 163 4.06 -12.84 17.92
CA LEU A 163 3.47 -11.73 18.67
C LEU A 163 3.53 -10.42 17.86
N LEU A 164 4.70 -10.12 17.29
CA LEU A 164 4.85 -8.96 16.42
C LEU A 164 3.98 -9.09 15.17
N HIS A 165 3.85 -10.29 14.59
CA HIS A 165 3.00 -10.50 13.42
C HIS A 165 1.53 -10.24 13.73
N ILE A 166 1.02 -10.69 14.88
CA ILE A 166 -0.35 -10.43 15.32
C ILE A 166 -0.60 -8.91 15.44
N GLU A 167 0.25 -8.21 16.19
CA GLU A 167 0.12 -6.77 16.39
C GLU A 167 0.24 -6.00 15.07
N ALA A 168 1.23 -6.31 14.25
CA ALA A 168 1.43 -5.65 12.95
C ALA A 168 0.25 -5.90 11.99
N VAL A 169 -0.38 -7.09 12.01
CA VAL A 169 -1.58 -7.36 11.20
C VAL A 169 -2.76 -6.51 11.66
N ARG A 170 -2.98 -6.35 12.98
CA ARG A 170 -4.03 -5.46 13.51
C ARG A 170 -3.84 -4.03 13.00
N TYR A 171 -2.62 -3.52 13.11
CA TYR A 171 -2.27 -2.18 12.61
C TYR A 171 -2.33 -2.06 11.09
N ALA A 172 -2.05 -3.14 10.34
CA ALA A 172 -2.17 -3.14 8.90
C ALA A 172 -3.64 -2.99 8.47
N TYR A 173 -4.58 -3.67 9.13
CA TYR A 173 -6.01 -3.46 8.87
C TYR A 173 -6.47 -2.07 9.29
N LYS A 174 -6.07 -1.58 10.47
CA LYS A 174 -6.35 -0.20 10.91
C LYS A 174 -5.85 0.85 9.93
N SER A 175 -4.64 0.69 9.40
CA SER A 175 -4.02 1.62 8.45
C SER A 175 -4.47 1.43 7.00
N PHE A 176 -5.16 0.32 6.67
CA PHE A 176 -5.57 0.00 5.30
C PHE A 176 -6.40 1.10 4.62
N PRO A 177 -7.35 1.78 5.29
CA PRO A 177 -8.09 2.88 4.69
C PRO A 177 -7.19 4.04 4.23
N SER A 178 -6.05 4.30 4.88
CA SER A 178 -5.09 5.31 4.44
C SER A 178 -4.54 5.04 3.04
N LEU A 179 -4.35 3.76 2.69
CA LEU A 179 -3.98 3.34 1.33
C LEU A 179 -5.19 3.37 0.40
N ALA A 180 -6.26 2.68 0.80
CA ALA A 180 -7.41 2.41 -0.05
C ALA A 180 -8.15 3.68 -0.50
N ARG A 181 -8.13 4.74 0.32
CA ARG A 181 -8.75 6.03 0.00
C ARG A 181 -7.96 6.86 -1.01
N HIS A 182 -6.69 6.52 -1.27
CA HIS A 182 -5.90 7.26 -2.25
C HIS A 182 -6.51 7.10 -3.66
N PRO A 183 -6.59 8.17 -4.49
CA PRO A 183 -7.22 8.08 -5.81
C PRO A 183 -6.57 7.08 -6.76
N ASP A 184 -5.30 6.74 -6.53
CA ASP A 184 -4.64 5.69 -7.30
C ASP A 184 -5.09 4.28 -6.92
N PHE A 185 -5.61 4.04 -5.72
CA PHE A 185 -5.94 2.70 -5.22
C PHE A 185 -7.44 2.46 -5.01
N ILE A 186 -8.25 3.51 -4.90
CA ILE A 186 -9.68 3.42 -4.57
C ILE A 186 -10.49 2.53 -5.52
N THR A 187 -10.12 2.42 -6.78
CA THR A 187 -10.84 1.57 -7.76
C THR A 187 -10.56 0.08 -7.58
N HIS A 188 -9.45 -0.31 -6.95
CA HIS A 188 -9.01 -1.71 -6.79
C HIS A 188 -8.65 -2.07 -5.35
N TRP A 189 -9.16 -1.33 -4.35
CA TRP A 189 -8.80 -1.58 -2.95
C TRP A 189 -9.19 -2.99 -2.50
N ARG A 190 -10.26 -3.57 -3.05
CA ARG A 190 -10.71 -4.93 -2.71
C ARG A 190 -9.69 -5.99 -3.14
N GLU A 191 -9.08 -5.83 -4.31
CA GLU A 191 -8.02 -6.70 -4.81
C GLU A 191 -6.75 -6.58 -3.96
N ILE A 192 -6.43 -5.36 -3.51
CA ILE A 192 -5.31 -5.10 -2.58
C ILE A 192 -5.59 -5.77 -1.23
N LEU A 193 -6.79 -5.59 -0.67
CA LEU A 193 -7.20 -6.21 0.59
C LEU A 193 -7.13 -7.73 0.49
N SER A 194 -7.64 -8.33 -0.59
CA SER A 194 -7.55 -9.78 -0.82
C SER A 194 -6.11 -10.28 -0.95
N ALA A 195 -5.20 -9.47 -1.49
CA ALA A 195 -3.78 -9.80 -1.50
C ALA A 195 -3.18 -9.73 -0.08
N PHE A 196 -3.56 -8.73 0.72
CA PHE A 196 -3.11 -8.60 2.10
C PHE A 196 -3.64 -9.73 2.99
N GLU A 197 -4.91 -10.14 2.85
CA GLU A 197 -5.47 -11.29 3.58
C GLU A 197 -4.66 -12.57 3.32
N LYS A 198 -4.18 -12.77 2.09
CA LYS A 198 -3.29 -13.91 1.79
C LYS A 198 -1.95 -13.82 2.51
N VAL A 199 -1.45 -12.61 2.78
CA VAL A 199 -0.25 -12.39 3.59
C VAL A 199 -0.54 -12.66 5.07
N HIS A 200 -1.64 -12.13 5.60
CA HIS A 200 -2.11 -12.38 6.96
C HIS A 200 -2.16 -13.89 7.28
N TRP A 201 -2.73 -14.70 6.38
CA TRP A 201 -2.84 -16.16 6.56
C TRP A 201 -1.53 -16.95 6.48
N ARG A 202 -0.37 -16.31 6.24
CA ARG A 202 0.91 -17.02 6.14
C ARG A 202 1.44 -17.49 7.49
N LEU A 203 1.00 -16.87 8.60
CA LEU A 203 1.17 -17.42 9.94
C LEU A 203 -0.18 -17.87 10.50
N ILE A 204 -0.33 -19.19 10.65
CA ILE A 204 -1.57 -19.83 11.11
C ILE A 204 -2.08 -19.23 12.43
N PRO A 205 -1.25 -19.01 13.48
CA PRO A 205 -1.75 -18.44 14.74
C PRO A 205 -2.45 -17.09 14.55
N THR A 206 -1.91 -16.23 13.69
CA THR A 206 -2.51 -14.91 13.43
C THR A 206 -3.84 -15.05 12.69
N GLY A 207 -3.89 -15.88 11.65
CA GLY A 207 -5.12 -16.10 10.88
C GLY A 207 -6.27 -16.71 11.70
N LEU A 208 -5.95 -17.50 12.72
CA LEU A 208 -6.96 -18.06 13.63
C LEU A 208 -7.44 -17.05 14.68
N LEU A 209 -6.58 -16.12 15.10
CA LEU A 209 -6.88 -15.17 16.18
C LEU A 209 -7.58 -13.90 15.69
N LEU A 210 -7.29 -13.47 14.45
CA LEU A 210 -7.77 -12.22 13.90
C LEU A 210 -8.64 -12.47 12.68
N ALA A 211 -9.82 -11.84 12.65
CA ALA A 211 -10.64 -11.75 11.45
C ALA A 211 -10.90 -10.27 11.12
N PRO A 212 -10.75 -9.84 9.86
CA PRO A 212 -11.07 -8.47 9.49
C PRO A 212 -12.59 -8.27 9.44
N ASP A 213 -13.07 -7.22 10.09
CA ASP A 213 -14.43 -6.71 9.87
C ASP A 213 -14.45 -5.92 8.55
N ARG A 214 -14.96 -6.57 7.52
CA ARG A 214 -15.00 -5.99 6.16
C ARG A 214 -16.03 -4.87 6.04
N GLU A 215 -17.07 -4.87 6.87
CA GLU A 215 -18.09 -3.82 6.85
C GLU A 215 -17.52 -2.53 7.44
N ILE A 216 -16.81 -2.63 8.58
CA ILE A 216 -16.10 -1.50 9.18
C ILE A 216 -15.02 -0.97 8.23
N LEU A 217 -14.20 -1.84 7.63
CA LEU A 217 -13.19 -1.41 6.65
C LEU A 217 -13.82 -0.67 5.47
N GLN A 218 -14.90 -1.20 4.92
CA GLN A 218 -15.60 -0.55 3.81
C GLN A 218 -16.19 0.80 4.23
N ALA A 219 -16.83 0.87 5.40
CA ALA A 219 -17.39 2.11 5.94
C ALA A 219 -16.29 3.18 6.13
N GLN A 220 -15.12 2.81 6.66
CA GLN A 220 -13.98 3.72 6.83
C GLN A 220 -13.37 4.17 5.51
N ILE A 221 -13.36 3.33 4.47
CA ILE A 221 -12.89 3.69 3.13
C ILE A 221 -13.87 4.66 2.45
N GLU A 222 -15.17 4.44 2.64
CA GLU A 222 -16.24 5.23 2.00
C GLU A 222 -16.62 6.50 2.78
N ALA A 223 -16.19 6.62 4.04
CA ALA A 223 -16.46 7.79 4.88
C ALA A 223 -15.95 9.10 4.26
N PRO A 224 -16.56 10.27 4.53
CA PRO A 224 -16.07 11.56 4.04
C PRO A 224 -14.64 11.88 4.49
N SER A 225 -14.28 11.46 5.70
CA SER A 225 -12.98 11.65 6.31
C SER A 225 -12.52 10.37 7.00
N PHE A 226 -11.20 10.15 7.05
CA PHE A 226 -10.57 9.08 7.81
C PHE A 226 -9.38 9.67 8.55
N PHE A 227 -9.38 9.58 9.87
CA PHE A 227 -8.39 10.24 10.70
C PHE A 227 -7.58 9.21 11.46
N THR A 228 -6.26 9.23 11.32
CA THR A 228 -5.38 8.29 12.02
C THR A 228 -4.74 8.86 13.26
N SER A 229 -4.61 10.19 13.34
CA SER A 229 -4.03 10.85 14.51
C SER A 229 -5.07 10.94 15.63
N ARG A 230 -4.67 10.53 16.85
CA ARG A 230 -5.48 10.69 18.06
C ARG A 230 -5.71 12.16 18.45
N VAL A 231 -4.85 13.09 18.00
CA VAL A 231 -4.90 14.50 18.37
C VAL A 231 -5.42 15.34 17.22
N HIS A 232 -6.69 15.73 17.31
CA HIS A 232 -7.26 16.73 16.43
C HIS A 232 -7.17 18.11 17.07
N PRO A 233 -6.49 19.09 16.42
CA PRO A 233 -6.69 20.47 16.80
C PRO A 233 -8.12 20.86 16.41
N ASP A 234 -9.03 20.88 17.38
CA ASP A 234 -10.32 21.52 17.18
C ASP A 234 -10.06 23.02 16.94
N HIS A 235 -10.37 23.51 15.74
CA HIS A 235 -10.28 24.92 15.40
C HIS A 235 -11.47 25.72 15.96
N SER A 236 -12.34 25.12 16.77
CA SER A 236 -13.30 25.87 17.58
C SER A 236 -12.53 26.72 18.60
N LYS A 237 -12.71 28.04 18.52
CA LYS A 237 -11.84 29.07 19.11
C LYS A 237 -11.64 29.05 20.62
N TYR A 238 -12.21 28.12 21.38
CA TYR A 238 -12.12 28.09 22.83
C TYR A 238 -12.37 26.69 23.38
N SER A 239 -11.38 25.79 23.38
CA SER A 239 -11.21 24.84 24.48
C SER A 239 -9.85 24.13 24.39
N ALA A 240 -9.17 23.97 25.51
CA ALA A 240 -8.01 23.09 25.66
C ALA A 240 -8.46 21.61 25.77
N VAL A 241 -9.46 21.20 24.97
CA VAL A 241 -9.99 19.84 24.98
C VAL A 241 -9.49 19.16 23.71
N ILE A 242 -8.51 18.29 23.88
CA ILE A 242 -8.11 17.34 22.83
C ILE A 242 -9.25 16.33 22.70
N SER A 243 -10.04 16.42 21.63
CA SER A 243 -11.00 15.37 21.30
C SER A 243 -10.24 14.17 20.74
N LEU A 244 -10.18 13.09 21.52
CA LEU A 244 -9.66 11.80 21.06
C LEU A 244 -10.73 11.15 20.18
N HIS A 245 -10.51 11.15 18.87
CA HIS A 245 -11.32 10.39 17.94
C HIS A 245 -10.55 9.12 17.56
N GLU A 246 -11.08 7.97 17.93
CA GLU A 246 -10.57 6.68 17.45
C GLU A 246 -11.57 6.10 16.44
N ASN A 247 -11.06 5.60 15.31
CA ASN A 247 -11.91 4.84 14.40
C ASN A 247 -12.30 3.52 15.06
N GLU A 248 -13.46 2.99 14.69
CA GLU A 248 -13.85 1.63 15.08
C GLU A 248 -12.76 0.62 14.69
N ASP A 249 -12.45 -0.34 15.58
CA ASP A 249 -11.40 -1.32 15.34
C ASP A 249 -11.88 -2.31 14.24
N PRO A 250 -11.24 -2.38 13.06
CA PRO A 250 -11.67 -3.26 11.97
C PRO A 250 -11.28 -4.73 12.20
N ILE A 251 -11.02 -5.13 13.44
CA ILE A 251 -10.54 -6.47 13.81
C ILE A 251 -11.47 -7.09 14.83
N ILE A 252 -11.94 -8.29 14.49
CA ILE A 252 -12.62 -9.21 15.38
C ILE A 252 -11.56 -10.16 15.95
N VAL A 253 -11.42 -10.18 17.27
CA VAL A 253 -10.53 -11.10 17.98
C VAL A 253 -11.34 -12.34 18.38
N ALA A 254 -10.81 -13.53 18.10
CA ALA A 254 -11.44 -14.76 18.58
C ALA A 254 -11.50 -14.75 20.11
N GLU A 255 -12.69 -14.94 20.68
CA GLU A 255 -12.86 -15.13 22.13
C GLU A 255 -12.13 -16.40 22.57
N GLN A 256 -11.39 -16.31 23.67
CA GLN A 256 -10.65 -17.44 24.28
C GLN A 256 -11.55 -18.31 25.15
#